data_AF-A0A7T1AY99-F1
#
_entry.id   AF-A0A7T1AY99-F1
#
_cell.length_a   1.000
_cell.length_b   1.000
_cell.length_c   1.000
_cell.angle_alpha   90.00
_cell.angle_beta   90.00
_cell.angle_gamma   90.00
#
_symmetry.space_group_name_H-M   'P 1'
#
loop_
_entity.id
_entity.type
_entity.pdbx_description
1 polymer ?
#
loop_
_entity_poly.entity_id
_entity_poly.type
_entity_poly.pdbx_seq_one_letter_code
_entity_poly.pdbx_strand_id
1 'polypeptide(L)'
;MLSLLSILFIIISVIQFFVILIDIVKSPQKMFIMNIVWPLTGLYFPILGIIGYYSLGKTNNDSHSHHSHSHHSHSHHSHSHHSHSHHSHSHHSKPFWQSVTISTTHCSAGCSLGNLIGAPIIFLFGITFFNNELATTLITEFILAYIFGLLFQYFHMEIKHDHPFADLMDAIKADTLSLIAFEIGMFGFMIIMHFAINNALLQPNKLEYWFLMQIAMLIGFITSYPINWYLVKKGIKHAM
;
A
#
# COMPACT_ATOMS: atom_id res chain seq x y z
N MET A 1 -26.75 17.01 -2.82
CA MET A 1 -26.60 15.70 -2.14
C MET A 1 -25.17 15.18 -2.23
N LEU A 2 -24.57 15.07 -3.43
CA LEU A 2 -23.18 14.61 -3.59
C LEU A 2 -22.16 15.45 -2.81
N SER A 3 -22.25 16.78 -2.88
CA SER A 3 -21.34 17.69 -2.17
C SER A 3 -21.31 17.48 -0.65
N LEU A 4 -22.48 17.25 -0.03
CA LEU A 4 -22.56 16.97 1.42
C LEU A 4 -21.88 15.65 1.76
N LEU A 5 -22.10 14.61 0.93
CA LEU A 5 -21.47 13.32 1.12
C LEU A 5 -19.94 13.42 0.96
N SER A 6 -19.47 14.16 -0.04
CA SER A 6 -18.05 14.42 -0.27
C SER A 6 -17.40 15.11 0.93
N ILE A 7 -18.04 16.15 1.48
CA ILE A 7 -17.55 16.85 2.69
C ILE A 7 -17.44 15.88 3.87
N LEU A 8 -18.49 15.10 4.15
CA LEU A 8 -18.48 14.15 5.26
C LEU A 8 -17.36 13.12 5.12
N PHE A 9 -17.19 12.54 3.93
CA PHE A 9 -16.15 11.55 3.65
C PHE A 9 -14.75 12.13 3.79
N ILE A 10 -14.50 13.33 3.25
CA ILE A 10 -13.21 14.01 3.37
C ILE A 10 -12.90 14.33 4.84
N ILE A 11 -13.88 14.83 5.60
CA ILE A 11 -13.71 15.12 7.04
C ILE A 11 -13.35 13.83 7.80
N ILE A 12 -14.08 12.73 7.54
CA ILE A 12 -13.80 11.43 8.17
C ILE A 12 -12.37 10.98 7.85
N SER A 13 -11.97 11.02 6.57
CA SER A 13 -10.62 10.67 6.13
C SER A 13 -9.53 11.50 6.80
N VAL A 14 -9.73 12.83 6.91
CA VAL A 14 -8.77 13.73 7.55
C VAL A 14 -8.67 13.43 9.05
N ILE A 15 -9.80 13.22 9.74
CA ILE A 15 -9.80 12.84 11.16
C ILE A 15 -9.06 11.51 11.35
N GLN A 16 -9.34 10.51 10.51
CA GLN A 16 -8.67 9.21 10.57
C GLN A 16 -7.17 9.31 10.34
N PHE A 17 -6.74 10.08 9.34
CA PHE A 17 -5.32 10.36 9.10
C PHE A 17 -4.64 10.86 10.37
N PHE A 18 -5.20 11.87 11.05
CA PHE A 18 -4.61 12.42 12.27
C PHE A 18 -4.66 11.44 13.45
N VAL A 19 -5.75 10.67 13.61
CA VAL A 19 -5.84 9.66 14.67
C VAL A 19 -4.74 8.60 14.51
N ILE A 20 -4.58 8.07 13.30
CA ILE A 20 -3.55 7.06 13.00
C ILE A 20 -2.15 7.67 13.15
N LEU A 21 -1.94 8.89 12.66
CA LEU A 21 -0.66 9.59 12.79
C LEU A 21 -0.27 9.81 14.25
N ILE A 22 -1.21 10.26 15.10
CA ILE A 22 -0.98 10.46 16.54
C ILE A 22 -0.66 9.13 17.24
N ASP A 23 -1.37 8.05 16.91
CA ASP A 23 -1.11 6.73 17.49
C ASP A 23 0.29 6.21 17.09
N ILE A 24 0.69 6.40 15.82
CA ILE A 24 2.02 6.02 15.30
C ILE A 24 3.14 6.85 15.93
N VAL A 25 2.95 8.16 16.13
CA VAL A 25 3.93 9.01 16.80
C VAL A 25 4.14 8.56 18.26
N LYS A 26 3.08 8.06 18.92
CA LYS A 26 3.17 7.51 20.28
C LYS A 26 3.73 6.10 20.31
N SER A 27 3.40 5.28 19.31
CA SER A 27 3.77 3.87 19.20
C SER A 27 4.26 3.57 17.77
N PRO A 28 5.54 3.86 17.46
CA PRO A 28 6.08 3.67 16.12
C PRO A 28 6.00 2.21 15.67
N GLN A 29 5.75 2.01 14.38
CA GLN A 29 5.76 0.69 13.76
C GLN A 29 7.18 0.14 13.69
N LYS A 30 7.31 -1.19 13.74
CA LYS A 30 8.60 -1.88 13.58
C LYS A 30 9.26 -1.56 12.24
N MET A 31 8.45 -1.52 11.17
CA MET A 31 8.89 -1.16 9.82
C MET A 31 8.63 0.33 9.56
N PHE A 32 9.69 1.09 9.25
CA PHE A 32 9.61 2.53 9.04
C PHE A 32 8.56 2.93 7.98
N ILE A 33 8.51 2.21 6.86
CA ILE A 33 7.57 2.48 5.76
C ILE A 33 6.12 2.40 6.20
N MET A 34 5.79 1.51 7.14
CA MET A 34 4.42 1.38 7.64
C MET A 34 3.97 2.58 8.47
N ASN A 35 4.90 3.40 8.99
CA ASN A 35 4.56 4.68 9.63
C ASN A 35 3.97 5.68 8.64
N ILE A 36 4.26 5.55 7.34
CA ILE A 36 3.76 6.41 6.27
C ILE A 36 2.53 5.76 5.61
N VAL A 37 2.58 4.46 5.35
CA VAL A 37 1.51 3.71 4.69
C VAL A 37 0.20 3.80 5.47
N TRP A 38 0.20 3.58 6.78
CA TRP A 38 -1.05 3.54 7.56
C TRP A 38 -1.81 4.88 7.60
N PRO A 39 -1.16 6.04 7.87
CA PRO A 39 -1.83 7.34 7.75
C PRO A 39 -2.38 7.57 6.34
N LEU A 40 -1.59 7.27 5.29
CA LEU A 40 -2.04 7.41 3.90
C LEU A 40 -3.28 6.55 3.63
N THR A 41 -3.29 5.29 4.06
CA THR A 41 -4.46 4.41 3.96
C THR A 41 -5.68 4.98 4.68
N GLY A 42 -5.50 5.62 5.85
CA GLY A 42 -6.57 6.34 6.53
C GLY A 42 -7.15 7.50 5.72
N LEU A 43 -6.32 8.14 4.88
CA LEU A 43 -6.73 9.29 4.07
C LEU A 43 -7.63 8.87 2.90
N TYR A 44 -7.33 7.78 2.19
CA TYR A 44 -8.11 7.36 1.01
C TYR A 44 -9.16 6.28 1.30
N PHE A 45 -9.07 5.56 2.42
CA PHE A 45 -10.07 4.59 2.87
C PHE A 45 -10.85 5.08 4.09
N PRO A 46 -11.89 5.90 3.87
CA PRO A 46 -12.78 6.30 4.95
C PRO A 46 -13.39 5.05 5.59
N ILE A 47 -13.34 4.99 6.92
CA ILE A 47 -13.78 3.85 7.77
C ILE A 47 -12.91 2.60 7.64
N LEU A 48 -12.61 2.10 6.44
CA LEU A 48 -11.82 0.88 6.26
C LEU A 48 -10.35 1.05 6.71
N GLY A 49 -9.77 2.25 6.55
CA GLY A 49 -8.38 2.51 6.90
C GLY A 49 -8.10 2.36 8.40
N ILE A 50 -8.98 2.87 9.26
CA ILE A 50 -8.81 2.75 10.72
C ILE A 50 -9.05 1.31 11.21
N ILE A 51 -9.98 0.58 10.59
CA ILE A 51 -10.24 -0.83 10.88
C ILE A 51 -9.02 -1.66 10.48
N GLY A 52 -8.48 -1.42 9.28
CA GLY A 52 -7.25 -2.05 8.81
C GLY A 52 -6.07 -1.76 9.74
N TYR A 53 -5.91 -0.50 10.15
CA TYR A 53 -4.85 -0.10 11.07
C TYR A 53 -4.93 -0.84 12.41
N TYR A 54 -6.08 -0.86 13.07
CA TYR A 54 -6.21 -1.52 14.38
C TYR A 54 -6.20 -3.06 14.30
N SER A 55 -6.60 -3.65 13.18
CA SER A 55 -6.63 -5.12 13.03
C SER A 55 -5.33 -5.73 12.51
N LEU A 56 -4.60 -5.02 11.63
CA LEU A 56 -3.43 -5.54 10.93
C LEU A 56 -2.15 -4.75 11.21
N GLY A 57 -2.28 -3.45 11.50
CA GLY A 57 -1.18 -2.52 11.71
C GLY A 57 -0.71 -2.41 13.15
N LYS A 58 -1.64 -2.37 14.11
CA LYS A 58 -1.30 -2.31 15.53
C LYS A 58 -0.72 -3.65 15.96
N THR A 59 0.59 -3.69 16.14
CA THR A 59 1.26 -4.86 16.67
C THR A 59 0.90 -4.93 18.16
N ASN A 60 -0.01 -5.83 18.57
CA ASN A 60 -0.28 -6.05 19.99
C ASN A 60 1.03 -6.46 20.67
N ASN A 61 1.57 -5.59 21.53
CA ASN A 61 2.72 -5.91 22.38
C ASN A 61 2.35 -6.86 23.54
N ASP A 62 1.09 -7.29 23.65
CA ASP A 62 0.58 -8.13 24.74
C ASP A 62 0.76 -9.64 24.52
N SER A 63 1.88 -10.03 23.91
CA SER A 63 2.33 -11.43 23.93
C SER A 63 3.62 -11.55 24.74
N HIS A 64 3.56 -11.15 26.02
CA HIS A 64 4.46 -11.71 27.02
C HIS A 64 4.08 -13.20 27.24
N SER A 65 4.41 -14.06 26.28
CA SER A 65 4.45 -15.50 26.54
C SER A 65 5.75 -15.80 27.28
N HIS A 66 5.64 -15.79 28.61
CA HIS A 66 6.58 -16.46 29.50
C HIS A 66 6.71 -17.93 29.07
N HIS A 67 7.73 -18.24 28.28
CA HIS A 67 8.21 -19.61 28.15
C HIS A 67 9.51 -19.73 28.95
N SER A 68 9.31 -20.18 30.19
CA SER A 68 10.34 -20.75 31.04
C SER A 68 11.12 -21.83 30.28
N HIS A 69 12.38 -21.58 29.98
CA HIS A 69 13.29 -22.62 29.54
C HIS A 69 13.59 -23.56 30.72
N SER A 70 12.93 -24.73 30.76
CA SER A 70 13.40 -25.86 31.53
C SER A 70 14.60 -26.48 30.80
N HIS A 71 15.79 -26.30 31.37
CA HIS A 71 16.99 -27.00 30.93
C HIS A 71 16.85 -28.50 31.24
N HIS A 72 16.63 -29.33 30.22
CA HIS A 72 16.94 -30.75 30.28
C HIS A 72 18.27 -31.01 29.57
N SER A 73 19.26 -31.35 30.39
CA SER A 73 20.57 -31.83 30.00
C SER A 73 20.48 -33.26 29.43
N HIS A 74 20.86 -33.44 28.18
CA HIS A 74 21.31 -34.74 27.67
C HIS A 74 22.55 -34.57 26.79
N SER A 75 23.68 -35.06 27.31
CA SER A 75 24.87 -35.43 26.56
C SER A 75 24.56 -36.67 25.71
N HIS A 76 25.00 -36.70 24.44
CA HIS A 76 25.78 -37.79 23.82
C HIS A 76 25.83 -37.72 22.27
N HIS A 77 27.06 -37.83 21.76
CA HIS A 77 27.53 -38.36 20.46
C HIS A 77 27.43 -37.56 19.14
N SER A 78 28.63 -37.46 18.55
CA SER A 78 29.05 -37.03 17.22
C SER A 78 28.47 -37.85 16.08
N HIS A 79 28.05 -37.21 14.98
CA HIS A 79 28.38 -37.59 13.59
C HIS A 79 28.07 -36.44 12.62
N SER A 80 29.00 -36.23 11.68
CA SER A 80 29.01 -35.23 10.62
C SER A 80 28.12 -35.62 9.44
N HIS A 81 27.09 -34.82 9.14
CA HIS A 81 26.51 -34.70 7.80
C HIS A 81 26.07 -33.25 7.58
N HIS A 82 26.73 -32.56 6.66
CA HIS A 82 26.31 -31.25 6.18
C HIS A 82 25.05 -31.40 5.32
N SER A 83 23.88 -31.24 5.94
CA SER A 83 22.66 -30.85 5.26
C SER A 83 22.51 -29.34 5.44
N HIS A 84 22.43 -28.61 4.33
CA HIS A 84 22.05 -27.20 4.34
C HIS A 84 20.58 -27.10 4.82
N SER A 85 20.39 -27.03 6.13
CA SER A 85 19.10 -26.66 6.72
C SER A 85 18.88 -25.19 6.45
N HIS A 86 18.00 -24.90 5.48
CA HIS A 86 17.35 -23.61 5.37
C HIS A 86 16.75 -23.27 6.74
N HIS A 87 17.37 -22.30 7.42
CA HIS A 87 16.83 -21.71 8.63
C HIS A 87 15.53 -20.98 8.25
N SER A 88 14.41 -21.68 8.32
CA SER A 88 13.10 -21.08 8.38
C SER A 88 12.97 -20.40 9.74
N HIS A 89 13.32 -19.12 9.81
CA HIS A 89 12.99 -18.28 10.94
C HIS A 89 11.47 -18.30 11.13
N SER A 90 11.02 -19.02 12.16
CA SER A 90 9.65 -19.07 12.63
C SER A 90 9.30 -17.75 13.33
N HIS A 91 9.09 -16.70 12.54
CA HIS A 91 8.28 -15.58 13.00
C HIS A 91 6.82 -16.02 12.91
N HIS A 92 6.04 -15.79 13.98
CA HIS A 92 4.60 -15.99 14.02
C HIS A 92 3.95 -15.55 12.69
N SER A 93 3.67 -16.53 11.82
CA SER A 93 3.21 -16.26 10.48
C SER A 93 1.78 -15.77 10.56
N LYS A 94 1.58 -14.47 10.33
CA LYS A 94 0.26 -13.91 10.12
C LYS A 94 -0.47 -14.80 9.08
N PRO A 95 -1.77 -15.08 9.26
CA PRO A 95 -2.57 -15.78 8.25
C PRO A 95 -2.31 -15.24 6.85
N PHE A 96 -2.25 -16.12 5.85
CA PHE A 96 -1.88 -15.75 4.47
C PHE A 96 -2.67 -14.55 3.93
N TRP A 97 -3.98 -14.49 4.18
CA TRP A 97 -4.84 -13.37 3.79
C TRP A 97 -4.42 -12.04 4.44
N GLN A 98 -3.97 -12.05 5.70
CA GLN A 98 -3.46 -10.85 6.36
C GLN A 98 -2.18 -10.33 5.70
N SER A 99 -1.28 -11.24 5.33
CA SER A 99 -0.04 -10.88 4.64
C SER A 99 -0.30 -10.29 3.26
N VAL A 100 -1.20 -10.90 2.48
CA VAL A 100 -1.63 -10.36 1.18
C VAL A 100 -2.29 -8.99 1.34
N THR A 101 -3.11 -8.82 2.38
CA THR A 101 -3.77 -7.54 2.66
C THR A 101 -2.76 -6.45 2.98
N ILE A 102 -1.80 -6.70 3.88
CA ILE A 102 -0.72 -5.74 4.22
C ILE A 102 0.11 -5.40 2.98
N SER A 103 0.47 -6.41 2.20
CA SER A 103 1.20 -6.27 0.93
C SER A 103 0.44 -5.42 -0.10
N THR A 104 -0.88 -5.59 -0.19
CA THR A 104 -1.75 -4.79 -1.05
C THR A 104 -1.89 -3.36 -0.53
N THR A 105 -2.04 -3.17 0.79
CA THR A 105 -2.12 -1.84 1.42
C THR A 105 -0.86 -1.04 1.17
N HIS A 106 0.30 -1.70 1.24
CA HIS A 106 1.59 -1.09 0.98
C HIS A 106 1.73 -0.54 -0.45
N CYS A 107 1.49 -1.38 -1.48
CA CYS A 107 1.59 -0.92 -2.87
C CYS A 107 0.50 0.10 -3.21
N SER A 108 -0.70 -0.08 -2.66
CA SER A 108 -1.82 0.85 -2.85
C SER A 108 -1.49 2.22 -2.27
N ALA A 109 -0.85 2.31 -1.10
CA ALA A 109 -0.47 3.60 -0.51
C ALA A 109 0.54 4.35 -1.38
N GLY A 110 1.50 3.66 -2.00
CA GLY A 110 2.43 4.25 -2.96
C GLY A 110 1.73 4.79 -4.20
N CYS A 111 0.85 3.99 -4.83
CA CYS A 111 0.03 4.44 -5.95
C CYS A 111 -0.86 5.63 -5.58
N SER A 112 -1.57 5.54 -4.44
CA SER A 112 -2.45 6.60 -3.96
C SER A 112 -1.70 7.90 -3.71
N LEU A 113 -0.46 7.84 -3.19
CA LEU A 113 0.37 9.03 -3.01
C LEU A 113 0.76 9.68 -4.34
N GLY A 114 1.15 8.88 -5.33
CA GLY A 114 1.45 9.38 -6.67
C GLY A 114 0.25 10.06 -7.32
N ASN A 115 -0.92 9.44 -7.25
CA ASN A 115 -2.16 10.00 -7.78
C ASN A 115 -2.64 11.25 -7.02
N LEU A 116 -2.50 11.26 -5.69
CA LEU A 116 -2.83 12.42 -4.84
C LEU A 116 -2.00 13.66 -5.22
N ILE A 117 -0.75 13.46 -5.66
CA ILE A 117 0.16 14.54 -6.05
C ILE A 117 0.04 14.87 -7.54
N GLY A 118 -0.14 13.87 -8.40
CA GLY A 118 -0.10 13.99 -9.85
C GLY A 118 -1.20 14.90 -10.42
N ALA A 119 -2.45 14.65 -10.05
CA ALA A 119 -3.57 15.44 -10.55
C ALA A 119 -3.49 16.94 -10.21
N PRO A 120 -3.21 17.34 -8.95
CA PRO A 120 -3.00 18.75 -8.62
C PRO A 120 -1.86 19.41 -9.40
N ILE A 121 -0.74 18.70 -9.63
CA ILE A 121 0.38 19.22 -10.42
C ILE A 121 -0.08 19.52 -11.85
N ILE A 122 -0.73 18.57 -12.53
CA ILE A 122 -1.20 18.78 -13.91
C ILE A 122 -2.21 19.92 -13.97
N PHE A 123 -3.16 19.96 -13.04
CA PHE A 123 -4.17 21.02 -12.98
C PHE A 123 -3.56 22.41 -12.71
N LEU A 124 -2.62 22.54 -11.78
CA LEU A 124 -2.03 23.82 -11.41
C LEU A 124 -1.08 24.37 -12.49
N PHE A 125 -0.32 23.51 -13.14
CA PHE A 125 0.63 23.92 -14.18
C PHE A 125 0.03 23.92 -15.59
N GLY A 126 -1.21 23.45 -15.76
CA GLY A 126 -1.90 23.42 -17.06
C GLY A 126 -1.15 22.59 -18.10
N ILE A 127 -0.47 21.52 -17.68
CA ILE A 127 0.36 20.70 -18.57
C ILE A 127 -0.55 19.87 -19.45
N THR A 128 -0.43 20.02 -20.76
CA THR A 128 -1.15 19.18 -21.74
C THR A 128 -0.19 18.64 -22.78
N PHE A 129 0.02 17.33 -22.78
CA PHE A 129 0.63 16.60 -23.87
C PHE A 129 -0.42 16.28 -24.94
N PHE A 130 -0.03 16.36 -26.21
CA PHE A 130 -0.85 15.96 -27.37
C PHE A 130 -2.25 16.61 -27.44
N ASN A 131 -2.44 17.81 -26.88
CA ASN A 131 -3.73 18.49 -26.75
C ASN A 131 -4.83 17.66 -26.04
N ASN A 132 -4.45 16.70 -25.19
CA ASN A 132 -5.39 15.87 -24.44
C ASN A 132 -5.04 15.90 -22.95
N GLU A 133 -5.79 16.69 -22.18
CA GLU A 133 -5.64 16.83 -20.74
C GLU A 133 -5.83 15.50 -20.01
N LEU A 134 -6.85 14.71 -20.37
CA LEU A 134 -7.12 13.42 -19.74
C LEU A 134 -5.95 12.45 -19.92
N ALA A 135 -5.43 12.32 -21.14
CA ALA A 135 -4.28 11.43 -21.40
C ALA A 135 -3.03 11.90 -20.65
N THR A 136 -2.84 13.22 -20.55
CA THR A 136 -1.72 13.82 -19.83
C THR A 136 -1.77 13.53 -18.34
N THR A 137 -2.95 13.69 -17.74
CA THR A 137 -3.19 13.37 -16.33
C THR A 137 -2.93 11.90 -16.08
N LEU A 138 -3.55 10.99 -16.85
CA LEU A 138 -3.40 9.55 -16.65
C LEU A 138 -1.95 9.07 -16.80
N ILE A 139 -1.22 9.55 -17.81
CA ILE A 139 0.18 9.16 -18.02
C ILE A 139 1.05 9.68 -16.86
N THR A 140 0.84 10.93 -16.46
CA THR A 140 1.63 11.54 -15.38
C THR A 140 1.36 10.85 -14.06
N GLU A 141 0.09 10.64 -13.73
CA GLU A 141 -0.37 9.91 -12.56
C GLU A 141 0.21 8.49 -12.54
N PHE A 142 0.14 7.77 -13.66
CA PHE A 142 0.72 6.43 -13.77
C PHE A 142 2.22 6.43 -13.48
N ILE A 143 2.99 7.34 -14.09
CA ILE A 143 4.44 7.43 -13.88
C ILE A 143 4.73 7.72 -12.40
N LEU A 144 4.01 8.66 -11.81
CA LEU A 144 4.25 9.08 -10.44
C LEU A 144 3.85 7.99 -9.44
N ALA A 145 2.71 7.35 -9.65
CA ALA A 145 2.25 6.19 -8.88
C ALA A 145 3.21 5.01 -8.98
N TYR A 146 3.72 4.71 -10.17
CA TYR A 146 4.71 3.66 -10.38
C TYR A 146 6.02 3.95 -9.64
N ILE A 147 6.51 5.19 -9.72
CA ILE A 147 7.72 5.61 -8.98
C ILE A 147 7.51 5.47 -7.47
N PHE A 148 6.44 6.04 -6.91
CA PHE A 148 6.19 5.97 -5.48
C PHE A 148 5.92 4.54 -4.99
N GLY A 149 5.19 3.73 -5.76
CA GLY A 149 4.98 2.31 -5.47
C GLY A 149 6.29 1.53 -5.39
N LEU A 150 7.18 1.71 -6.38
CA LEU A 150 8.51 1.09 -6.36
C LEU A 150 9.40 1.61 -5.23
N LEU A 151 9.37 2.91 -4.94
CA LEU A 151 10.13 3.49 -3.83
C LEU A 151 9.71 2.86 -2.51
N PHE A 152 8.40 2.74 -2.27
CA PHE A 152 7.88 2.10 -1.06
C PHE A 152 8.37 0.65 -0.98
N GLN A 153 8.34 -0.10 -2.10
CA GLN A 153 8.77 -1.50 -2.13
C GLN A 153 10.29 -1.65 -1.93
N TYR A 154 11.06 -0.74 -2.50
CA TYR A 154 12.52 -0.68 -2.34
C TYR A 154 12.90 -0.47 -0.87
N PHE A 155 12.27 0.50 -0.19
CA PHE A 155 12.56 0.78 1.23
C PHE A 155 11.94 -0.21 2.22
N HIS A 156 11.00 -1.05 1.79
CA HIS A 156 10.47 -2.13 2.61
C HIS A 156 11.48 -3.27 2.79
N MET A 157 12.31 -3.53 1.78
CA MET A 157 13.29 -4.60 1.85
C MET A 157 14.41 -4.21 2.83
N GLU A 158 14.37 -4.76 4.04
CA GLU A 158 15.45 -4.69 5.05
C GLU A 158 16.73 -5.45 4.60
N ILE A 159 16.92 -5.63 3.29
CA ILE A 159 18.11 -6.25 2.72
C ILE A 159 19.22 -5.21 2.83
N LYS A 160 20.39 -5.61 3.33
CA LYS A 160 21.59 -4.77 3.28
C LYS A 160 21.75 -4.35 1.82
N HIS A 161 21.67 -3.03 1.56
CA HIS A 161 21.69 -2.44 0.21
C HIS A 161 23.10 -2.51 -0.40
N ASP A 162 23.72 -3.69 -0.32
CA ASP A 162 25.03 -3.95 -0.84
C ASP A 162 24.98 -3.89 -2.38
N HIS A 163 23.83 -4.20 -3.00
CA HIS A 163 23.64 -4.28 -4.46
C HIS A 163 22.35 -3.54 -4.92
N PRO A 164 22.33 -2.20 -4.91
CA PRO A 164 21.11 -1.40 -5.08
C PRO A 164 20.37 -1.63 -6.42
N PHE A 165 21.10 -2.01 -7.47
CA PHE A 165 20.47 -2.31 -8.76
C PHE A 165 19.71 -3.64 -8.74
N ALA A 166 20.23 -4.66 -8.06
CA ALA A 166 19.56 -5.95 -7.94
C ALA A 166 18.28 -5.79 -7.10
N ASP A 167 18.37 -5.07 -5.98
CA ASP A 167 17.25 -4.76 -5.10
C ASP A 167 16.14 -4.01 -5.86
N LEU A 168 16.50 -3.03 -6.70
CA LEU A 168 15.52 -2.32 -7.54
C LEU A 168 14.85 -3.26 -8.56
N MET A 169 15.61 -4.17 -9.18
CA MET A 169 15.04 -5.14 -10.13
C MET A 169 14.09 -6.11 -9.44
N ASP A 170 14.37 -6.50 -8.21
CA ASP A 170 13.50 -7.38 -7.44
C ASP A 170 12.24 -6.65 -6.98
N ALA A 171 12.33 -5.38 -6.56
CA ALA A 171 11.17 -4.53 -6.30
C ALA A 171 10.27 -4.40 -7.54
N ILE A 172 10.87 -4.17 -8.71
CA ILE A 172 10.13 -4.09 -9.98
C ILE A 172 9.40 -5.41 -10.27
N LYS A 173 10.08 -6.55 -10.19
CA LYS A 173 9.44 -7.85 -10.45
C LYS A 173 8.33 -8.17 -9.46
N ALA A 174 8.51 -7.79 -8.19
CA ALA A 174 7.55 -8.06 -7.13
C ALA A 174 6.27 -7.22 -7.28
N ASP A 175 6.38 -5.94 -7.67
CA ASP A 175 5.25 -5.01 -7.56
C ASP A 175 4.65 -4.54 -8.88
N THR A 176 5.38 -4.58 -10.00
CA THR A 176 4.89 -4.02 -11.29
C THR A 176 3.50 -4.50 -11.67
N LEU A 177 3.24 -5.80 -11.59
CA LEU A 177 1.94 -6.34 -11.98
C LEU A 177 0.82 -5.87 -11.04
N SER A 178 1.11 -5.72 -9.74
CA SER A 178 0.15 -5.21 -8.76
C SER A 178 -0.13 -3.71 -8.92
N LEU A 179 0.90 -2.90 -9.23
CA LEU A 179 0.77 -1.47 -9.51
C LEU A 179 -0.06 -1.24 -10.77
N ILE A 180 0.22 -1.99 -11.85
CA ILE A 180 -0.56 -1.92 -13.09
C ILE A 180 -2.02 -2.29 -12.83
N ALA A 181 -2.27 -3.36 -12.07
CA ALA A 181 -3.64 -3.77 -11.75
C ALA A 181 -4.39 -2.74 -10.89
N PHE A 182 -3.68 -2.04 -10.00
CA PHE A 182 -4.24 -0.94 -9.21
C PHE A 182 -4.69 0.20 -10.13
N GLU A 183 -3.78 0.68 -10.98
CA GLU A 183 -4.05 1.81 -11.88
C GLU A 183 -5.14 1.49 -12.91
N ILE A 184 -5.18 0.26 -13.44
CA ILE A 184 -6.27 -0.17 -14.33
C ILE A 184 -7.64 -0.05 -13.64
N GLY A 185 -7.75 -0.51 -12.39
CA GLY A 185 -8.99 -0.44 -11.64
C GLY A 185 -9.40 1.00 -11.34
N MET A 186 -8.44 1.79 -10.85
CA MET A 186 -8.66 3.18 -10.47
C MET A 186 -8.99 4.06 -11.69
N PHE A 187 -8.14 4.05 -12.72
CA PHE A 187 -8.36 4.84 -13.93
C PHE A 187 -9.58 4.37 -14.70
N GLY A 188 -9.82 3.06 -14.76
CA GLY A 188 -11.03 2.52 -15.37
C GLY A 188 -12.29 3.12 -14.75
N PHE A 189 -12.36 3.18 -13.41
CA PHE A 189 -13.46 3.85 -12.73
C PHE A 189 -13.51 5.35 -13.04
N MET A 190 -12.40 6.06 -12.94
CA MET A 190 -12.36 7.51 -13.19
C MET A 190 -12.80 7.87 -14.63
N ILE A 191 -12.38 7.09 -15.62
CA ILE A 191 -12.80 7.24 -17.02
C ILE A 191 -14.29 6.98 -17.18
N ILE A 192 -14.84 5.93 -16.56
CA ILE A 192 -16.28 5.66 -16.60
C ILE A 192 -17.06 6.84 -16.01
N MET A 193 -16.62 7.36 -14.86
CA MET A 193 -17.26 8.50 -14.20
C MET A 193 -17.12 9.80 -15.00
N HIS A 194 -16.03 9.97 -15.75
CA HIS A 194 -15.81 11.11 -16.66
C HIS A 194 -16.94 11.21 -17.68
N PHE A 195 -17.19 10.10 -18.39
CA PHE A 195 -18.22 10.04 -19.42
C PHE A 195 -19.64 10.02 -18.83
N ALA A 196 -19.84 9.39 -17.67
CA ALA A 196 -21.16 9.29 -17.03
C ALA A 196 -21.67 10.63 -16.48
N ILE A 197 -20.79 11.52 -16.00
CA ILE A 197 -21.18 12.78 -15.33
C ILE A 197 -20.74 14.04 -16.09
N ASN A 198 -20.49 13.90 -17.40
CA ASN A 198 -20.31 15.04 -18.31
C ASN A 198 -19.22 16.03 -17.86
N ASN A 199 -18.03 15.51 -17.47
CA ASN A 199 -16.79 16.24 -17.12
C ASN A 199 -16.84 17.21 -15.94
N ALA A 200 -18.01 17.60 -15.44
CA ALA A 200 -18.14 18.69 -14.48
C ALA A 200 -17.56 18.35 -13.10
N LEU A 201 -17.39 17.06 -12.76
CA LEU A 201 -16.99 16.61 -11.42
C LEU A 201 -15.53 16.19 -11.31
N LEU A 202 -14.77 16.14 -12.40
CA LEU A 202 -13.42 15.54 -12.40
C LEU A 202 -12.27 16.52 -12.29
N GLN A 203 -12.54 17.77 -11.94
CA GLN A 203 -11.49 18.75 -11.72
C GLN A 203 -10.98 18.66 -10.27
N PRO A 204 -9.64 18.63 -10.03
CA PRO A 204 -9.05 18.56 -8.70
C PRO A 204 -9.41 19.71 -7.73
N ASN A 205 -10.00 20.80 -8.25
CA ASN A 205 -10.51 21.92 -7.46
C ASN A 205 -11.87 21.65 -6.79
N LYS A 206 -12.55 20.54 -7.11
CA LYS A 206 -13.86 20.18 -6.54
C LYS A 206 -13.74 19.10 -5.48
N LEU A 207 -14.53 19.18 -4.41
CA LEU A 207 -14.56 18.16 -3.37
C LEU A 207 -15.12 16.83 -3.90
N GLU A 208 -16.04 16.90 -4.86
CA GLU A 208 -16.64 15.74 -5.49
C GLU A 208 -15.61 14.88 -6.24
N TYR A 209 -14.58 15.50 -6.82
CA TYR A 209 -13.45 14.79 -7.44
C TYR A 209 -12.73 13.92 -6.42
N TRP A 210 -12.39 14.47 -5.25
CA TRP A 210 -11.68 13.75 -4.20
C TRP A 210 -12.51 12.62 -3.60
N PHE A 211 -13.82 12.81 -3.48
CA PHE A 211 -14.73 11.73 -3.09
C PHE A 211 -14.75 10.58 -4.11
N LEU A 212 -14.86 10.88 -5.41
CA LEU A 212 -14.79 9.87 -6.46
C LEU A 212 -13.41 9.21 -6.50
N MET A 213 -12.34 9.97 -6.24
CA MET A 213 -10.98 9.47 -6.14
C MET A 213 -10.85 8.43 -5.02
N GLN A 214 -11.43 8.64 -3.84
CA GLN A 214 -11.44 7.65 -2.75
C GLN A 214 -12.10 6.33 -3.18
N ILE A 215 -13.21 6.41 -3.92
CA ILE A 215 -13.87 5.23 -4.48
C ILE A 215 -12.99 4.57 -5.55
N ALA A 216 -12.33 5.35 -6.39
CA ALA A 216 -11.41 4.86 -7.41
C ALA A 216 -10.23 4.10 -6.78
N MET A 217 -9.64 4.63 -5.71
CA MET A 217 -8.57 3.97 -4.95
C MET A 217 -9.04 2.64 -4.34
N LEU A 218 -10.29 2.56 -3.90
CA LEU A 218 -10.87 1.31 -3.38
C LEU A 218 -11.01 0.27 -4.47
N ILE A 219 -11.45 0.69 -5.66
CA ILE A 219 -11.53 -0.19 -6.81
C ILE A 219 -10.13 -0.65 -7.22
N GLY A 220 -9.15 0.25 -7.27
CA GLY A 220 -7.74 -0.10 -7.52
C GLY A 220 -7.17 -1.10 -6.51
N PHE A 221 -7.50 -0.96 -5.23
CA PHE A 221 -7.12 -1.94 -4.22
C PHE A 221 -7.78 -3.30 -4.46
N ILE A 222 -9.08 -3.32 -4.76
CA ILE A 222 -9.81 -4.57 -5.05
C ILE A 222 -9.24 -5.26 -6.30
N THR A 223 -8.84 -4.51 -7.34
CA THR A 223 -8.26 -5.08 -8.57
C THR A 223 -6.83 -5.57 -8.37
N SER A 224 -6.02 -4.90 -7.53
CA SER A 224 -4.65 -5.32 -7.23
C SER A 224 -4.57 -6.47 -6.20
N TYR A 225 -5.57 -6.63 -5.35
CA TYR A 225 -5.64 -7.70 -4.34
C TYR A 225 -5.44 -9.13 -4.91
N PRO A 226 -6.18 -9.60 -5.94
CA PRO A 226 -5.98 -10.94 -6.49
C PRO A 226 -4.60 -11.12 -7.14
N ILE A 227 -4.02 -10.04 -7.66
CA ILE A 227 -2.67 -10.05 -8.22
C ILE A 227 -1.63 -10.21 -7.11
N ASN A 228 -1.75 -9.46 -6.02
CA ASN A 228 -0.90 -9.63 -4.84
C ASN A 228 -1.02 -11.04 -4.26
N TRP A 229 -2.25 -11.58 -4.17
CA TRP A 229 -2.47 -12.96 -3.74
C TRP A 229 -1.69 -13.96 -4.61
N TYR A 230 -1.75 -13.80 -5.93
CA TYR A 230 -1.04 -14.65 -6.87
C TYR A 230 0.49 -14.53 -6.76
N LEU A 231 1.01 -13.31 -6.69
CA LEU A 231 2.45 -13.04 -6.61
C LEU A 231 3.06 -13.57 -5.31
N VAL A 232 2.35 -13.40 -4.19
CA VAL A 232 2.77 -13.94 -2.88
C VAL A 232 2.70 -15.48 -2.88
N LYS A 233 1.63 -16.07 -3.44
CA LYS A 233 1.50 -17.53 -3.54
C LYS A 233 2.60 -18.18 -4.39
N LYS A 234 3.06 -17.49 -5.44
CA LYS A 234 4.16 -17.96 -6.30
C LYS A 234 5.55 -17.70 -5.71
N GLY A 235 5.66 -16.99 -4.58
CA GLY A 235 6.94 -16.61 -3.99
C GLY A 235 7.71 -15.56 -4.80
N ILE A 236 7.07 -14.88 -5.75
CA ILE A 236 7.66 -13.77 -6.51
C ILE A 236 7.69 -12.51 -5.65
N LYS A 237 6.67 -12.33 -4.82
CA LYS A 237 6.56 -11.25 -3.84
C LYS A 237 6.67 -11.80 -2.43
N HIS A 238 7.51 -11.19 -1.60
CA HIS A 238 7.61 -11.55 -0.20
C HIS A 238 6.33 -11.17 0.56
N ALA A 239 5.86 -12.12 1.35
CA ALA A 239 4.74 -11.94 2.27
C ALA A 239 5.15 -10.94 3.37
N MET A 240 4.39 -9.85 3.52
CA MET A 240 4.57 -8.82 4.58
C MET A 240 3.85 -9.18 5.89
#